data_AF-A0A7X5QAB5-F1
#
_entry.id   AF-A0A7X5QAB5-F1
#
_cell.length_a   1.000
_cell.length_b   1.000
_cell.length_c   1.000
_cell.angle_alpha   90.00
_cell.angle_beta   90.00
_cell.angle_gamma   90.00
#
_symmetry.space_group_name_H-M   'P 1'
#
loop_
_entity.id
_entity.type
_entity.pdbx_description
1 polymer ?
#
loop_
_entity_poly.entity_id
_entity_poly.type
_entity_poly.pdbx_seq_one_letter_code
_entity_poly.pdbx_strand_id
1 'polypeptide(L)'
;MPRDLPTSNRIQAKVDAALLPEWKNTREFEAQILVPRGTTLHVGQVAPQTTKSGAVLKGEATQILLPRDWNQSWIKNIRSIPSK
;
A
#
# COMPACT_ATOMS: atom_id res chain seq x y z
N MET A 1 1.93 13.98 -9.81
CA MET A 1 0.97 13.51 -8.78
C MET A 1 0.94 12.00 -8.83
N PRO A 2 0.90 11.27 -7.70
CA PRO A 2 0.69 9.82 -7.71
C PRO A 2 -0.58 9.51 -8.50
N ARG A 3 -0.50 8.54 -9.43
CA ARG A 3 -1.59 8.16 -10.33
C ARG A 3 -2.41 6.97 -9.80
N ASP A 4 -2.11 6.53 -8.58
CA ASP A 4 -2.71 5.34 -8.01
C ASP A 4 -4.14 5.61 -7.57
N LEU A 5 -5.06 4.84 -8.16
CA LEU A 5 -6.47 4.86 -7.79
C LEU A 5 -6.70 3.92 -6.60
N PRO A 6 -7.76 4.15 -5.81
CA PRO A 6 -8.18 3.21 -4.78
C PRO A 6 -8.29 1.79 -5.35
N THR A 7 -7.76 0.80 -4.64
CA THR A 7 -7.70 -0.57 -5.15
C THR A 7 -9.11 -1.16 -5.31
N SER A 8 -9.30 -1.99 -6.35
CA SER A 8 -10.58 -2.64 -6.61
C SER A 8 -10.80 -3.88 -5.74
N ASN A 9 -9.74 -4.65 -5.47
CA ASN A 9 -9.81 -5.89 -4.68
C ASN A 9 -8.46 -6.25 -4.03
N ARG A 10 -8.48 -7.25 -3.14
CA ARG A 10 -7.29 -7.72 -2.39
C ARG A 10 -6.20 -8.33 -3.28
N ILE A 11 -6.56 -8.84 -4.45
CA ILE A 11 -5.61 -9.45 -5.40
C ILE A 11 -4.79 -8.35 -6.05
N GLN A 12 -5.44 -7.30 -6.53
CA GLN A 12 -4.79 -6.16 -7.16
C GLN A 12 -3.87 -5.44 -6.17
N ALA A 13 -4.35 -5.21 -4.94
CA ALA A 13 -3.53 -4.64 -3.86
C ALA A 13 -2.24 -5.44 -3.59
N LYS A 14 -2.30 -6.79 -3.69
CA LYS A 14 -1.12 -7.64 -3.53
C LYS A 14 -0.13 -7.46 -4.69
N VAL A 15 -0.61 -7.38 -5.93
CA VAL A 15 0.23 -7.27 -7.13
C VAL A 15 0.92 -5.92 -7.18
N ASP A 16 0.17 -4.84 -6.97
CA ASP A 16 0.63 -3.46 -7.13
C ASP A 16 1.60 -3.04 -6.02
N ALA A 17 1.36 -3.50 -4.79
CA ALA A 17 2.26 -3.26 -3.66
C ALA A 17 3.31 -4.39 -3.49
N ALA A 18 3.40 -5.30 -4.46
CA ALA A 18 4.32 -6.45 -4.47
C ALA A 18 4.41 -7.20 -3.12
N LEU A 19 3.25 -7.43 -2.48
CA LEU A 19 3.18 -7.97 -1.12
C LEU A 19 3.42 -9.47 -1.11
N LEU A 20 4.64 -9.85 -0.72
CA LEU A 20 5.04 -11.26 -0.58
C LEU A 20 4.16 -12.00 0.46
N PRO A 21 3.67 -13.22 0.15
CA PRO A 21 2.85 -14.01 1.08
C PRO A 21 3.52 -14.29 2.43
N GLU A 22 4.83 -14.51 2.44
CA GLU A 22 5.64 -14.80 3.63
C GLU A 22 5.68 -13.66 4.65
N TRP A 23 5.37 -12.43 4.24
CA TRP A 23 5.24 -11.29 5.15
C TRP A 23 3.95 -11.34 5.98
N LYS A 24 3.02 -12.24 5.65
CA LYS A 24 1.76 -12.48 6.39
C LYS A 24 0.89 -11.23 6.57
N ASN A 25 0.98 -10.27 5.65
CA ASN A 25 0.13 -9.08 5.64
C ASN A 25 -1.34 -9.43 5.39
N THR A 26 -2.24 -8.83 6.18
CA THR A 26 -3.65 -8.70 5.79
C THR A 26 -3.80 -7.59 4.75
N ARG A 27 -4.86 -7.65 3.95
CA ARG A 27 -5.15 -6.68 2.88
C ARG A 27 -6.63 -6.31 2.89
N GLU A 28 -7.23 -6.38 4.07
CA GLU A 28 -8.68 -6.26 4.24
C GLU A 28 -9.16 -4.82 4.15
N PHE A 29 -8.30 -3.86 4.49
CA PHE A 29 -8.69 -2.47 4.63
C PHE A 29 -7.82 -1.56 3.75
N GLU A 30 -8.46 -0.52 3.23
CA GLU A 30 -7.79 0.64 2.65
C GLU A 30 -8.09 1.86 3.53
N ALA A 31 -7.07 2.63 3.87
CA ALA A 31 -7.20 3.83 4.68
C ALA A 31 -6.91 5.08 3.84
N GLN A 32 -7.74 6.10 4.01
CA GLN A 32 -7.43 7.45 3.52
C GLN A 32 -6.70 8.22 4.62
N ILE A 33 -5.48 8.67 4.34
CA ILE A 33 -4.65 9.42 5.28
C ILE A 33 -4.57 10.88 4.83
N LEU A 34 -4.95 11.80 5.71
CA LEU A 34 -4.73 13.23 5.54
C LEU A 34 -3.45 13.64 6.24
N VAL A 35 -2.39 13.79 5.46
CA VAL A 35 -1.06 14.17 5.96
C VAL A 35 -1.06 15.66 6.35
N PRO A 36 -0.60 16.02 7.56
CA PRO A 36 -0.50 17.41 7.99
C PRO A 36 0.41 18.25 7.08
N ARG A 37 0.07 19.54 6.97
CA ARG A 37 0.92 20.49 6.27
C ARG A 37 2.30 20.57 6.94
N GLY A 38 3.36 20.60 6.14
CA GLY A 38 4.74 20.68 6.62
C GLY A 38 5.37 19.33 6.94
N THR A 39 4.66 18.21 6.79
CA THR A 39 5.25 16.88 6.89
C THR A 39 6.10 16.57 5.65
N THR A 40 7.33 16.11 5.88
CA THR A 40 8.18 15.54 4.82
C THR A 40 7.91 14.05 4.72
N LEU A 41 7.56 13.56 3.53
CA LEU A 41 7.38 12.15 3.24
C LEU A 41 8.37 11.71 2.16
N HIS A 42 8.94 10.52 2.32
CA HIS A 42 9.68 9.88 1.24
C HIS A 42 8.71 9.14 0.34
N VAL A 43 8.72 9.50 -0.95
CA VAL A 43 7.86 8.92 -1.97
C VAL A 43 8.74 8.19 -2.97
N GLY A 44 8.39 6.95 -3.27
CA GLY A 44 9.10 6.11 -4.24
C GLY A 44 8.15 5.20 -4.99
N GLN A 45 8.70 4.38 -5.89
CA GLN A 45 7.95 3.37 -6.61
C GLN A 45 8.26 2.00 -6.01
N VAL A 46 7.23 1.16 -5.84
CA VAL A 46 7.39 -0.22 -5.36
C VAL A 46 8.15 -1.02 -6.43
N ALA A 47 9.26 -1.64 -6.02
CA ALA A 47 10.05 -2.50 -6.89
C ALA A 47 9.43 -3.91 -7.02
N PRO A 48 9.65 -4.62 -8.14
CA PRO A 48 9.19 -5.99 -8.33
C PRO A 48 9.71 -6.94 -7.26
N GLN A 49 8.88 -7.93 -6.88
CA GLN A 49 9.24 -8.98 -5.91
C GLN A 49 8.97 -10.36 -6.50
N THR A 50 9.79 -11.34 -6.14
CA THR A 50 9.64 -12.74 -6.59
C THR A 50 9.25 -13.61 -5.42
N THR A 51 8.12 -14.30 -5.53
CA THR A 51 7.66 -15.23 -4.49
C THR A 51 8.55 -16.47 -4.43
N LYS A 52 8.51 -17.20 -3.32
CA LYS A 52 9.20 -18.51 -3.19
C LYS A 52 8.81 -19.54 -4.26
N SER A 53 7.62 -19.42 -4.85
CA SER A 53 7.14 -20.27 -5.93
C SER A 53 7.61 -19.81 -7.32
N GLY A 54 8.40 -18.73 -7.41
CA GLY A 54 8.90 -18.16 -8.67
C GLY A 54 7.97 -17.18 -9.38
N ALA A 55 6.81 -16.84 -8.80
CA ALA A 55 5.91 -15.86 -9.40
C ALA A 55 6.42 -14.45 -9.17
N VAL A 56 6.39 -13.59 -10.21
CA VAL A 56 6.82 -12.19 -10.11
C VAL A 56 5.61 -11.30 -9.84
N LEU A 57 5.65 -10.55 -8.75
CA LEU A 57 4.75 -9.43 -8.45
C LEU A 57 5.43 -8.15 -8.97
N LYS A 58 4.80 -7.49 -9.94
CA LYS A 58 5.41 -6.35 -10.64
C LYS A 58 5.65 -5.14 -9.74
N GLY A 59 4.79 -4.93 -8.75
CA GLY A 59 4.83 -3.72 -7.95
C GLY A 59 4.31 -2.53 -8.77
N GLU A 60 5.11 -1.49 -8.87
CA GLU A 60 4.88 -0.24 -9.63
C GLU A 60 3.95 0.79 -8.97
N ALA A 61 3.26 0.44 -7.90
CA ALA A 61 2.52 1.43 -7.11
C ALA A 61 3.45 2.48 -6.49
N THR A 62 2.90 3.64 -6.16
CA THR A 62 3.57 4.63 -5.31
C THR A 62 3.65 4.09 -3.89
N GLN A 63 4.86 4.11 -3.33
CA GLN A 63 5.13 3.83 -1.94
C GLN A 63 5.45 5.13 -1.21
N ILE A 64 4.96 5.24 0.02
CA ILE A 64 5.38 6.29 0.95
C ILE A 64 5.97 5.67 2.22
N LEU A 65 6.94 6.34 2.82
CA LEU A 65 7.40 6.02 4.17
C LEU A 65 6.72 6.96 5.16
N LEU A 66 5.89 6.40 6.05
CA LEU A 66 5.30 7.17 7.14
C LEU A 66 6.38 7.46 8.21
N PRO A 67 6.34 8.65 8.86
CA PRO A 67 7.21 8.93 9.99
C PRO A 67 7.03 7.88 11.10
N ARG A 68 8.09 7.63 11.84
CA ARG A 68 7.99 6.84 13.07
C ARG A 68 7.01 7.55 14.02
N ASP A 69 6.14 6.76 14.66
CA ASP A 69 5.14 7.23 15.61
C ASP A 69 4.15 8.27 15.04
N TRP A 70 3.85 8.18 13.74
CA TRP A 70 2.83 9.02 13.11
C TRP A 70 1.47 8.91 13.83
N ASN A 71 0.77 10.04 13.92
CA ASN A 71 -0.48 10.11 14.66
C ASN A 71 -1.63 9.46 13.86
N GLN A 72 -2.27 8.44 14.43
CA GLN A 72 -3.40 7.76 13.80
C GLN A 72 -4.60 8.67 13.50
N SER A 73 -4.68 9.87 14.10
CA SER A 73 -5.66 10.90 13.76
C SER A 73 -5.59 11.38 12.30
N TRP A 74 -4.52 11.03 11.58
CA TRP A 74 -4.40 11.30 10.14
C TRP A 74 -5.34 10.42 9.33
N ILE A 75 -5.74 9.25 9.85
CA ILE A 75 -6.72 8.39 9.20
C ILE A 75 -8.08 9.09 9.20
N LYS A 76 -8.62 9.37 8.01
CA LYS A 76 -9.93 10.01 7.84
C LYS A 76 -11.03 9.01 7.50
N ASN A 77 -10.67 7.94 6.84
CA ASN A 77 -11.61 6.90 6.46
C ASN A 77 -10.90 5.56 6.37
N ILE A 78 -11.63 4.49 6.65
CA ILE A 78 -11.21 3.11 6.44
C ILE A 78 -12.35 2.40 5.72
N ARG A 79 -12.05 1.71 4.63
CA ARG A 79 -13.02 0.87 3.92
C ARG A 79 -12.52 -0.56 3.80
N SER A 80 -13.44 -1.52 3.85
CA SER A 80 -13.13 -2.93 3.55
C SER A 80 -12.95 -3.12 2.04
N ILE A 81 -11.94 -3.89 1.67
CA ILE A 81 -11.63 -4.24 0.28
C ILE A 81 -12.21 -5.63 -0.05
N PRO A 82 -12.96 -5.77 -1.16
CA PRO A 82 -13.47 -7.06 -1.63
C PRO A 82 -12.35 -8.06 -1.93
N SER A 83 -12.58 -9.34 -1.63
CA SER A 83 -11.60 -10.40 -1.89
C SER A 83 -11.36 -10.68 -3.38
N LYS A 84 -12.35 -10.44 -4.24
CA LYS A 84 -12.31 -10.62 -5.70
C LYS A 84 -13.04 -9.45 -6.36
#